data_AF-A0A3D2RRN1-F1
#
_entry.id   AF-A0A3D2RRN1-F1
#
_cell.length_a   1.000
_cell.length_b   1.000
_cell.length_c   1.000
_cell.angle_alpha   90.00
_cell.angle_beta   90.00
_cell.angle_gamma   90.00
#
_symmetry.space_group_name_H-M   'P 1'
#
loop_
_entity.id
_entity.type
_entity.pdbx_description
1 polymer ?
#
loop_
_entity_poly.entity_id
_entity_poly.type
_entity_poly.pdbx_seq_one_letter_code
_entity_poly.pdbx_strand_id
1 'polypeptide(L)'
;MLRDVRSICESDRWNSFDRFHDTTRLLTDAYEASGVESEVYPIRTGGEPGTGRWVIREASDIRSATVDIVSPVKKRIIDYSQNPWQVIQWSASTPRRGLRANLVVVDSKEGLSSRKHKDKVVLT
;
A
#
# COMPACT_ATOMS: atom_id res chain seq x y z
N MET A 1 -25.60 -0.97 8.36
CA MET A 1 -25.18 -0.36 7.08
C MET A 1 -24.02 0.62 7.24
N LEU A 2 -24.15 1.83 7.81
CA LEU A 2 -23.00 2.77 7.93
C LEU A 2 -21.93 2.32 8.93
N ARG A 3 -22.30 1.53 9.95
CA ARG A 3 -21.35 0.94 10.91
C ARG A 3 -20.46 -0.10 10.22
N ASP A 4 -21.05 -0.98 9.43
CA ASP A 4 -20.35 -2.08 8.76
C ASP A 4 -19.34 -1.54 7.74
N VAL A 5 -19.76 -0.54 6.95
CA VAL A 5 -18.86 0.17 6.01
C VAL A 5 -17.67 0.79 6.74
N ARG A 6 -17.92 1.43 7.90
CA ARG A 6 -16.83 2.01 8.71
C ARG A 6 -15.86 0.93 9.17
N SER A 7 -16.35 -0.16 9.76
CA SER A 7 -15.49 -1.22 10.27
C SER A 7 -14.66 -1.87 9.16
N ILE A 8 -15.26 -2.11 7.98
CA ILE A 8 -14.55 -2.60 6.79
C ILE A 8 -13.47 -1.60 6.38
N CYS A 9 -13.79 -0.30 6.27
CA CYS A 9 -12.78 0.69 5.92
C CYS A 9 -11.64 0.79 6.95
N GLU A 10 -11.93 0.61 8.24
CA GLU A 10 -10.92 0.66 9.31
C GLU A 10 -9.93 -0.50 9.24
N SER A 11 -10.40 -1.72 8.91
CA SER A 11 -9.56 -2.90 8.75
C SER A 11 -8.87 -2.96 7.38
N ASP A 12 -9.55 -2.56 6.30
CA ASP A 12 -9.10 -2.86 4.94
C ASP A 12 -8.21 -1.78 4.31
N ARG A 13 -8.19 -0.57 4.88
CA ARG A 13 -7.42 0.56 4.34
C ARG A 13 -5.90 0.38 4.32
N TRP A 14 -5.38 -0.67 4.94
CA TRP A 14 -3.96 -0.91 5.12
C TRP A 14 -3.46 -1.88 4.05
N ASN A 15 -2.46 -1.46 3.26
CA ASN A 15 -1.76 -2.35 2.33
C ASN A 15 -0.88 -3.38 3.06
N SER A 16 -1.50 -4.28 3.82
CA SER A 16 -0.84 -5.28 4.67
C SER A 16 -1.73 -6.51 4.83
N PHE A 17 -1.17 -7.71 4.65
CA PHE A 17 -1.94 -8.96 4.62
C PHE A 17 -2.57 -9.33 5.97
N ASP A 18 -1.92 -9.00 7.09
CA ASP A 18 -2.51 -9.18 8.42
C ASP A 18 -3.84 -8.42 8.56
N ARG A 19 -3.88 -7.18 8.06
CA ARG A 19 -5.08 -6.34 8.05
C ARG A 19 -6.15 -6.84 7.09
N PHE A 20 -5.77 -7.37 5.92
CA PHE A 20 -6.73 -8.04 5.02
C PHE A 20 -7.33 -9.30 5.65
N HIS A 21 -6.56 -10.04 6.47
CA HIS A 21 -7.10 -11.16 7.24
C HIS A 21 -8.06 -10.70 8.34
N ASP A 22 -7.81 -9.55 8.98
CA ASP A 22 -8.76 -8.94 9.91
C ASP A 22 -10.09 -8.61 9.20
N THR A 23 -10.04 -7.99 8.00
CA THR A 23 -11.23 -7.73 7.19
C THR A 23 -11.95 -9.02 6.82
N THR A 24 -11.21 -10.06 6.41
CA THR A 24 -11.79 -11.36 6.03
C THR A 24 -12.59 -11.94 7.19
N ARG A 25 -12.02 -11.97 8.41
CA ARG A 25 -12.73 -12.45 9.61
C ARG A 25 -13.97 -11.61 9.92
N LEU A 26 -13.84 -10.28 9.85
CA LEU A 26 -14.97 -9.38 10.07
C LEU A 26 -16.15 -9.68 9.12
N LEU A 27 -15.84 -9.99 7.85
CA LEU A 27 -16.86 -10.30 6.85
C LEU A 27 -17.48 -11.69 7.08
N THR A 28 -16.66 -12.72 7.33
CA THR A 28 -17.17 -14.07 7.57
C THR A 28 -18.07 -14.13 8.81
N ASP A 29 -17.66 -13.48 9.90
CA ASP A 29 -18.45 -13.42 11.13
C ASP A 29 -19.82 -12.74 10.89
N ALA A 30 -19.85 -11.70 10.05
CA ALA A 30 -21.09 -10.99 9.71
C ALA A 30 -22.04 -11.85 8.84
N TYR A 31 -21.50 -12.61 7.90
CA TYR A 31 -22.28 -13.56 7.09
C TYR A 31 -22.83 -14.70 7.94
N GLU A 32 -22.00 -15.32 8.77
CA GLU A 32 -22.41 -16.42 9.66
C GLU A 32 -23.48 -15.97 10.67
N ALA A 33 -23.32 -14.79 11.26
CA ALA A 33 -24.33 -14.20 12.15
C ALA A 33 -25.68 -13.93 11.45
N SER A 34 -25.67 -13.82 10.12
CA SER A 34 -26.87 -13.66 9.29
C SER A 34 -27.46 -15.01 8.81
N GLY A 35 -26.89 -16.13 9.25
CA GLY A 35 -27.30 -17.49 8.85
C GLY A 35 -26.75 -17.93 7.49
N VAL A 36 -25.71 -17.26 6.96
CA VAL A 36 -25.05 -17.61 5.71
C VAL A 36 -23.76 -18.36 6.00
N GLU A 37 -23.62 -19.57 5.46
CA GLU A 37 -22.39 -20.35 5.54
C GLU A 37 -21.25 -19.65 4.76
N SER A 38 -20.06 -19.60 5.35
CA SER A 38 -18.90 -18.90 4.81
C SER A 38 -17.64 -19.77 4.88
N GLU A 39 -16.79 -19.67 3.86
CA GLU A 39 -15.52 -20.41 3.78
C GLU A 39 -14.38 -19.47 3.36
N VAL A 40 -13.17 -19.71 3.90
CA VAL A 40 -11.97 -18.92 3.59
C VAL A 40 -10.90 -19.80 2.98
N TYR A 41 -10.49 -19.45 1.76
CA TYR A 41 -9.45 -20.17 1.03
C TYR A 41 -8.17 -19.32 0.94
N PRO A 42 -7.04 -19.76 1.51
CA PRO A 42 -5.77 -19.06 1.32
C PRO A 42 -5.25 -19.30 -0.10
N ILE A 43 -4.95 -18.21 -0.82
CA ILE A 43 -4.40 -18.27 -2.17
C ILE A 43 -2.90 -17.95 -2.12
N ARG A 44 -2.08 -18.83 -2.70
CA ARG A 44 -0.63 -18.62 -2.80
C ARG A 44 -0.31 -17.67 -3.95
N THR A 45 0.51 -16.65 -3.70
CA THR A 45 1.14 -15.86 -4.77
C THR A 45 2.12 -16.72 -5.57
N GLY A 46 2.32 -16.37 -6.83
CA GLY A 46 3.26 -17.05 -7.74
C GLY A 46 2.58 -18.05 -8.68
N GLY A 47 1.36 -18.52 -8.35
CA GLY A 47 0.60 -19.49 -9.15
C GLY A 47 1.32 -20.83 -9.36
N GLU A 48 0.58 -21.83 -9.79
CA GLU A 48 1.19 -23.02 -10.41
C GLU A 48 1.23 -22.83 -11.92
N PRO A 49 2.12 -23.51 -12.66
CA PRO A 49 2.06 -23.50 -14.12
C PRO A 49 0.66 -23.89 -14.61
N GLY A 50 -0.02 -22.98 -15.33
CA GLY A 50 -1.35 -23.22 -15.89
C GLY A 50 -2.53 -22.61 -15.13
N THR A 51 -2.32 -21.93 -13.99
CA THR A 51 -3.42 -21.37 -13.18
C THR A 51 -4.01 -20.04 -13.67
N GLY A 52 -3.58 -19.52 -14.83
CA GLY A 52 -4.16 -18.31 -15.44
C GLY A 52 -3.17 -17.43 -16.19
N ARG A 53 -3.66 -16.32 -16.75
CA ARG A 53 -2.85 -15.33 -17.51
C ARG A 53 -2.09 -14.33 -16.62
N TRP A 54 -2.49 -14.17 -15.36
CA TRP A 54 -1.93 -13.19 -14.43
C TRP A 54 -1.31 -13.90 -13.23
N VAL A 55 -0.04 -13.61 -12.98
CA VAL A 55 0.71 -14.15 -11.84
C VAL A 55 1.23 -12.98 -11.00
N ILE A 56 0.75 -12.88 -9.76
CA ILE A 56 1.36 -12.02 -8.75
C ILE A 56 2.56 -12.78 -8.21
N ARG A 57 3.78 -12.44 -8.65
CA ARG A 57 4.99 -13.20 -8.29
C ARG A 57 5.34 -13.06 -6.80
N GLU A 58 5.11 -11.88 -6.24
CA GLU A 58 5.48 -11.56 -4.87
C GLU A 58 4.31 -10.85 -4.16
N ALA A 59 4.01 -11.30 -2.95
CA ALA A 59 3.22 -10.57 -1.98
C ALA A 59 4.10 -9.54 -1.27
N SER A 60 3.64 -8.30 -1.13
CA SER A 60 4.36 -7.26 -0.39
C SER A 60 3.47 -6.58 0.66
N ASP A 61 4.00 -6.44 1.87
CA ASP A 61 3.41 -5.66 2.95
C ASP A 61 4.07 -4.30 3.06
N ILE A 62 3.27 -3.26 3.30
CA ILE A 62 3.78 -1.96 3.75
C ILE A 62 3.87 -1.99 5.27
N ARG A 63 5.10 -2.14 5.78
CA ARG A 63 5.36 -2.16 7.23
C ARG A 63 5.39 -0.76 7.85
N SER A 64 5.95 0.21 7.13
CA SER A 64 6.04 1.60 7.55
C SER A 64 6.45 2.46 6.37
N ALA A 65 5.98 3.70 6.32
CA ALA A 65 6.52 4.71 5.42
C ALA A 65 6.38 6.09 6.05
N THR A 66 7.41 6.91 5.89
CA THR A 66 7.39 8.32 6.24
C THR A 66 8.10 9.12 5.17
N VAL A 67 7.69 10.38 5.00
CA VAL A 67 8.44 11.36 4.21
C VAL A 67 8.51 12.65 5.02
N ASP A 68 9.74 13.14 5.17
CA ASP A 68 10.04 14.35 5.91
C ASP A 68 10.72 15.37 4.98
N ILE A 69 10.22 16.61 5.01
CA ILE A 69 10.99 17.76 4.55
C ILE A 69 12.01 18.04 5.66
N VAL A 70 13.29 17.98 5.31
CA VAL A 70 14.40 18.23 6.25
C VAL A 70 15.03 19.62 6.08
N SER A 71 14.74 20.28 4.94
CA SER A 71 15.18 21.62 4.58
C SER A 71 14.26 22.18 3.48
N PRO A 72 13.95 23.49 3.46
CA PRO A 72 14.36 24.51 4.44
C PRO A 72 13.57 24.44 5.75
N VAL A 73 12.43 23.75 5.76
CA VAL A 73 11.59 23.53 6.94
C VAL A 73 11.67 22.09 7.39
N LYS A 74 11.57 21.84 8.70
CA LYS A 74 11.48 20.49 9.25
C LYS A 74 10.01 20.11 9.41
N LYS A 75 9.49 19.24 8.55
CA LYS A 75 8.06 18.86 8.57
C LYS A 75 7.84 17.45 8.02
N ARG A 76 7.09 16.63 8.76
CA ARG A 76 6.53 15.37 8.24
C ARG A 76 5.36 15.64 7.31
N ILE A 77 5.38 15.04 6.13
CA ILE A 77 4.31 15.18 5.12
C ILE A 77 3.58 13.87 4.84
N ILE A 78 4.24 12.73 5.05
CA ILE A 78 3.65 11.40 4.94
C ILE A 78 3.93 10.63 6.22
N ASP A 79 2.90 9.98 6.76
CA ASP A 79 3.01 9.04 7.88
C ASP A 79 1.98 7.92 7.69
N TYR A 80 2.46 6.76 7.24
CA TYR A 80 1.64 5.59 6.99
C TYR A 80 0.82 5.15 8.22
N SER A 81 1.38 5.33 9.43
CA SER A 81 0.68 4.96 10.67
C SER A 81 -0.58 5.78 10.92
N GLN A 82 -0.65 6.98 10.34
CA GLN A 82 -1.79 7.89 10.46
C GLN A 82 -2.75 7.70 9.28
N ASN A 83 -2.21 7.72 8.06
CA ASN A 83 -2.99 7.57 6.84
C ASN A 83 -2.31 6.60 5.84
N PRO A 84 -2.80 5.34 5.73
CA PRO A 84 -2.18 4.34 4.86
C PRO A 84 -2.37 4.64 3.37
N TRP A 85 -3.32 5.51 3.00
CA TRP A 85 -3.58 5.87 1.60
C TRP A 85 -2.51 6.79 1.00
N GLN A 86 -1.57 7.27 1.82
CA GLN A 86 -0.44 8.06 1.36
C GLN A 86 0.65 7.22 0.69
N VAL A 87 0.52 5.89 0.67
CA VAL A 87 1.50 4.99 0.06
C VAL A 87 0.81 4.10 -0.96
N ILE A 88 1.33 4.12 -2.18
CA ILE A 88 0.84 3.30 -3.29
C ILE A 88 1.25 1.84 -3.04
N GLN A 89 0.29 0.94 -3.19
CA GLN A 89 0.52 -0.50 -3.09
C GLN A 89 1.62 -0.92 -4.09
N TRP A 90 2.52 -1.82 -3.67
CA TRP A 90 3.70 -2.28 -4.43
C TRP A 90 4.82 -1.24 -4.64
N SER A 91 4.81 -0.14 -3.89
CA SER A 91 5.99 0.73 -3.80
C SER A 91 7.20 -0.06 -3.31
N ALA A 92 8.33 0.03 -4.01
CA ALA A 92 9.57 -0.58 -3.57
C ALA A 92 10.06 0.05 -2.26
N SER A 93 10.69 -0.77 -1.40
CA SER A 93 11.28 -0.27 -0.16
C SER A 93 12.46 0.67 -0.43
N THR A 94 12.59 1.71 0.39
CA THR A 94 13.82 2.51 0.46
C THR A 94 14.91 1.73 1.21
N PRO A 95 16.21 2.07 1.04
CA PRO A 95 17.27 1.47 1.85
C PRO A 95 16.99 1.59 3.35
N ARG A 96 17.43 0.63 4.16
CA ARG A 96 17.19 0.62 5.63
C ARG A 96 17.56 1.92 6.36
N ARG A 97 18.56 2.64 5.87
CA ARG A 97 19.01 3.94 6.41
C ARG A 97 18.15 5.13 5.98
N GLY A 98 17.09 4.90 5.20
CA GLY A 98 16.33 5.92 4.50
C GLY A 98 17.01 6.42 3.22
N LEU A 99 16.31 7.29 2.52
CA LEU A 99 16.78 8.01 1.33
C LEU A 99 16.65 9.52 1.60
N ARG A 100 17.73 10.27 1.34
CA ARG A 100 17.70 11.75 1.35
C ARG A 100 18.13 12.24 -0.02
N ALA A 101 17.29 13.03 -0.65
CA ALA A 101 17.51 13.55 -1.99
C ALA A 101 16.78 14.88 -2.17
N ASN A 102 17.14 15.62 -3.22
CA ASN A 102 16.41 16.82 -3.62
C ASN A 102 15.11 16.44 -4.31
N LEU A 103 14.03 17.15 -3.99
CA LEU A 103 12.75 17.03 -4.68
C LEU A 103 12.77 17.88 -5.96
N VAL A 104 12.29 17.31 -7.07
CA VAL A 104 12.07 18.05 -8.32
C VAL A 104 10.64 17.81 -8.76
N VAL A 105 9.93 18.90 -9.08
CA VAL A 105 8.58 18.84 -9.64
C VAL A 105 8.67 18.74 -11.16
N VAL A 106 7.94 17.80 -11.74
CA VAL A 106 7.90 17.55 -13.19
C VAL A 106 6.44 17.46 -13.63
N ASP A 107 5.94 18.55 -14.19
CA ASP A 107 4.52 18.69 -14.57
C ASP A 107 4.21 18.22 -16.00
N SER A 108 5.18 17.62 -16.71
CA SER A 108 4.97 17.11 -18.07
C SER A 108 5.66 15.78 -18.31
N LYS A 109 5.05 14.96 -19.17
CA LYS A 109 5.58 13.65 -19.56
C LYS A 109 6.95 13.78 -20.23
N GLU A 110 7.14 14.82 -21.05
CA GLU A 110 8.38 15.11 -21.74
C GLU A 110 9.52 15.38 -20.75
N GLY A 111 9.19 16.01 -19.61
CA GLY A 111 10.13 16.29 -18.54
C GLY A 111 10.68 15.06 -17.83
N LEU A 112 10.01 13.90 -17.87
CA LEU A 112 10.38 12.70 -17.09
C LEU A 112 11.62 11.97 -17.62
N SER A 113 11.89 12.05 -18.92
CA SER A 113 12.93 11.23 -19.58
C SER A 113 14.36 11.76 -19.43
N SER A 114 14.57 12.81 -18.63
CA SER A 114 15.86 13.49 -18.55
C SER A 114 16.82 12.82 -17.55
N ARG A 115 18.09 12.64 -17.94
CA ARG A 115 19.18 12.25 -17.01
C ARG A 115 19.38 13.25 -15.86
N LYS A 116 18.75 14.43 -15.91
CA LYS A 116 18.85 15.48 -14.88
C LYS A 116 18.17 15.10 -13.56
N HIS A 117 17.40 14.01 -13.54
CA HIS A 117 16.68 13.50 -12.36
C HIS A 117 17.44 12.43 -11.58
N LYS A 118 18.66 12.10 -12.01
CA LYS A 118 19.52 11.18 -11.26
C LYS A 118 19.70 11.69 -9.83
N ASP A 119 19.57 10.77 -8.87
CA ASP A 119 19.75 11.01 -7.43
C ASP A 119 18.74 12.01 -6.82
N LYS A 120 17.60 12.23 -7.50
CA LYS A 120 16.48 13.09 -7.04
C LYS A 120 15.23 12.26 -6.81
N VAL A 121 14.35 12.79 -5.96
CA VAL A 121 12.96 12.34 -5.89
C VAL A 121 12.15 13.22 -6.83
N VAL A 122 11.35 12.60 -7.70
CA VAL A 122 10.50 13.32 -8.66
C VAL A 122 9.07 13.33 -8.14
N LEU A 123 8.48 14.52 -8.08
CA LEU A 123 7.04 14.72 -7.88
C LEU A 123 6.42 15.03 -9.24
N THR A 124 5.38 14.29 -9.60
CA THR A 124 4.68 14.37 -10.89
C THR A 124 3.21 14.66 -10.69
#